data_AF-A0A6B1GEW9-F1
#
_entry.id   AF-A0A6B1GEW9-F1
#
_cell.length_a   1.000
_cell.length_b   1.000
_cell.length_c   1.000
_cell.angle_alpha   90.00
_cell.angle_beta   90.00
_cell.angle_gamma   90.00
#
_symmetry.space_group_name_H-M   'P 1'
#
loop_
_entity.id
_entity.type
_entity.pdbx_description
1 polymer ?
#
loop_
_entity_poly.entity_id
_entity_poly.type
_entity_poly.pdbx_seq_one_letter_code
_entity_poly.pdbx_strand_id
1 'polypeptide(L)'
;MTMSSSPCPMRCARRRYPTPAASRGLSGSAAPRSPLCSERERPNRWAILASRHRPTAQMAPVRTAARTALKRTKPDPDTHSLDGPAAMTPESDASAPGPVVGDEVPGPSPLEILAQIGDLDIRLDQIIHHVRNLPEREIRAGIEAELGVLASEAKVLDAQIAGLERQQRRHEDEIARIEAKRAHNSERLYDSHLTSPKEAEALTAEADALGRHQTEIEDQILDLMEELEPLTDARADLAQRQSEAAERMAAVGAAIGAAEGEAGGERDEVLDERAALVASADPALVSIYEDRRAAARGTPVLGRLIGLTCSACHLEIPSVEYERITNLDPDELAECPHCGALLVR
;
A
#
# COMPACT_ATOMS: atom_id res chain seq x y z
N MET A 1 33.73 12.46 47.04
CA MET A 1 32.86 11.42 47.61
C MET A 1 31.95 10.93 46.48
N THR A 2 32.42 10.33 45.38
CA THR A 2 33.20 9.09 45.15
C THR A 2 32.56 7.81 45.69
N MET A 3 32.35 6.88 44.73
CA MET A 3 32.17 5.41 44.82
C MET A 3 30.72 4.95 45.09
N SER A 4 30.16 3.95 44.40
CA SER A 4 30.74 2.67 43.94
C SER A 4 29.91 2.13 42.75
N SER A 5 30.41 1.81 41.54
CA SER A 5 31.29 0.70 41.11
C SER A 5 30.87 -0.72 41.58
N SER A 6 30.30 -1.54 40.69
CA SER A 6 30.97 -2.72 40.12
C SER A 6 30.04 -3.56 39.21
N PRO A 7 30.53 -4.00 38.02
CA PRO A 7 29.84 -4.90 37.09
C PRO A 7 30.30 -6.37 37.23
N CYS A 8 29.48 -7.32 36.80
CA CYS A 8 29.81 -8.76 36.71
C CYS A 8 29.76 -9.26 35.24
N PRO A 9 30.59 -10.23 34.82
CA PRO A 9 31.12 -10.29 33.46
C PRO A 9 30.66 -11.47 32.58
N MET A 10 30.97 -11.33 31.28
CA MET A 10 31.37 -12.34 30.28
C MET A 10 30.48 -13.57 30.00
N ARG A 11 30.04 -13.67 28.73
CA ARG A 11 30.23 -14.91 27.95
C ARG A 11 30.29 -14.64 26.44
N CYS A 12 31.52 -14.54 25.93
CA CYS A 12 31.83 -14.59 24.50
C CYS A 12 31.97 -16.05 24.05
N ALA A 13 31.12 -16.52 23.15
CA ALA A 13 31.28 -17.80 22.46
C ALA A 13 32.09 -17.60 21.16
N ARG A 14 33.38 -17.94 21.19
CA ARG A 14 34.25 -18.03 20.00
C ARG A 14 34.00 -19.37 19.30
N ARG A 15 33.50 -19.33 18.06
CA ARG A 15 33.56 -20.46 17.11
C ARG A 15 34.99 -20.58 16.57
N ARG A 16 35.60 -21.76 16.76
CA ARG A 16 36.89 -22.14 16.17
C ARG A 16 36.63 -22.84 14.82
N TYR A 17 37.32 -22.41 13.77
CA TYR A 17 37.54 -23.21 12.57
C TYR A 17 39.02 -23.61 12.51
N PRO A 18 39.35 -24.85 12.09
CA PRO A 18 40.74 -25.30 12.00
C PRO A 18 41.37 -24.91 10.65
N THR A 19 42.62 -24.46 10.70
CA THR A 19 43.55 -24.32 9.58
C THR A 19 44.34 -25.63 9.39
N PRO A 20 44.78 -25.96 8.16
CA PRO A 20 45.93 -26.83 7.95
C PRO A 20 47.15 -26.09 7.41
N ALA A 21 48.29 -26.72 7.65
CA ALA A 21 49.65 -26.20 7.67
C ALA A 21 50.26 -25.83 6.31
N ALA A 22 51.24 -24.93 6.39
CA ALA A 22 52.21 -24.61 5.36
C ALA A 22 53.35 -25.65 5.31
N SER A 23 53.79 -26.02 4.10
CA SER A 23 55.09 -26.65 3.85
C SER A 23 55.94 -25.75 2.97
N ARG A 24 57.19 -25.55 3.40
CA ARG A 24 58.24 -24.75 2.78
C ARG A 24 58.81 -25.43 1.52
N GLY A 25 59.22 -24.63 0.54
CA GLY A 25 60.10 -25.01 -0.56
C GLY A 25 60.82 -23.77 -1.08
N LEU A 26 62.16 -23.80 -1.03
CA LEU A 26 63.09 -22.71 -1.32
C LEU A 26 63.53 -22.68 -2.81
N SER A 27 64.19 -21.58 -3.18
CA SER A 27 64.95 -21.27 -4.41
C SER A 27 64.10 -20.73 -5.57
N GLY A 28 64.49 -19.69 -6.33
CA GLY A 28 65.68 -18.86 -6.36
C GLY A 28 65.74 -18.12 -7.71
N SER A 29 66.29 -16.90 -7.68
CA SER A 29 66.84 -16.11 -8.80
C SER A 29 65.94 -15.12 -9.59
N ALA A 30 66.40 -13.86 -9.51
CA ALA A 30 66.68 -12.91 -10.59
C ALA A 30 65.53 -12.26 -11.40
N ALA A 31 65.38 -10.96 -11.17
CA ALA A 31 64.82 -10.00 -12.13
C ALA A 31 65.69 -9.93 -13.42
N PRO A 32 65.14 -9.43 -14.54
CA PRO A 32 65.33 -8.00 -14.81
C PRO A 32 64.17 -7.27 -15.54
N ARG A 33 64.14 -5.95 -15.27
CA ARG A 33 63.82 -4.77 -16.12
C ARG A 33 62.80 -4.87 -17.28
N SER A 34 61.89 -3.89 -17.24
CA SER A 34 60.90 -3.45 -18.24
C SER A 34 61.42 -3.27 -19.68
N PRO A 35 60.50 -3.18 -20.66
CA PRO A 35 60.34 -1.91 -21.35
C PRO A 35 58.87 -1.49 -21.60
N LEU A 36 58.78 -0.25 -22.09
CA LEU A 36 57.65 0.66 -22.28
C LEU A 36 56.63 0.28 -23.39
N CYS A 37 55.48 0.98 -23.32
CA CYS A 37 54.52 1.34 -24.39
C CYS A 37 53.62 0.26 -25.04
N SER A 38 52.30 0.40 -24.84
CA SER A 38 51.46 1.19 -25.77
C SER A 38 50.03 1.32 -25.25
N GLU A 39 49.45 2.50 -25.48
CA GLU A 39 48.07 2.87 -25.18
C GLU A 39 47.07 1.88 -25.76
N ARG A 40 46.10 1.47 -24.94
CA ARG A 40 44.87 0.86 -25.40
C ARG A 40 43.71 1.68 -24.86
N GLU A 41 43.02 2.29 -25.80
CA GLU A 41 41.82 3.11 -25.66
C GLU A 41 40.83 2.49 -24.67
N ARG A 42 40.42 3.27 -23.67
CA ARG A 42 39.28 2.96 -22.82
C ARG A 42 38.02 3.43 -23.54
N PRO A 43 37.01 2.58 -23.80
CA PRO A 43 35.74 3.07 -24.30
C PRO A 43 35.01 3.85 -23.19
N ASN A 44 34.46 5.01 -23.60
CA ASN A 44 33.68 5.93 -22.77
C ASN A 44 32.56 5.21 -22.01
N ARG A 45 32.45 5.54 -20.72
CA ARG A 45 31.56 4.90 -19.75
C ARG A 45 30.12 5.46 -19.73
N TRP A 46 29.74 6.27 -20.73
CA TRP A 46 28.47 7.01 -20.78
C TRP A 46 27.55 6.63 -21.96
N ALA A 47 27.50 5.35 -22.35
CA ALA A 47 26.65 4.87 -23.45
C ALA A 47 25.63 3.80 -23.04
N ILE A 48 25.21 3.75 -21.78
CA ILE A 48 24.12 2.86 -21.34
C ILE A 48 23.26 3.64 -20.34
N LEU A 49 22.24 4.33 -20.86
CA LEU A 49 20.95 4.62 -20.19
C LEU A 49 19.99 5.47 -21.06
N ALA A 50 20.38 5.83 -22.29
CA ALA A 50 19.48 6.43 -23.27
C ALA A 50 19.08 5.40 -24.35
N SER A 51 18.18 4.47 -24.03
CA SER A 51 17.25 3.84 -25.01
C SER A 51 16.52 2.65 -24.40
N ARG A 52 15.32 2.91 -23.88
CA ARG A 52 14.10 2.10 -24.00
C ARG A 52 13.12 2.60 -22.95
N HIS A 53 12.12 3.38 -23.36
CA HIS A 53 10.71 3.00 -23.18
C HIS A 53 9.83 3.93 -24.03
N ARG A 54 9.15 3.31 -24.99
CA ARG A 54 8.02 3.90 -25.73
C ARG A 54 6.87 4.13 -24.75
N PRO A 55 6.12 5.24 -24.80
CA PRO A 55 4.82 5.30 -24.18
C PRO A 55 3.82 4.57 -25.07
N THR A 56 3.40 3.37 -24.65
CA THR A 56 2.20 2.72 -25.16
C THR A 56 1.26 2.48 -23.99
N ALA A 57 0.23 3.32 -23.84
CA ALA A 57 -1.13 2.92 -23.52
C ALA A 57 -1.97 4.19 -23.31
N GLN A 58 -2.87 4.45 -24.25
CA GLN A 58 -4.05 5.27 -24.03
C GLN A 58 -4.89 4.58 -22.94
N MET A 59 -5.14 5.27 -21.82
CA MET A 59 -6.18 4.86 -20.88
C MET A 59 -7.44 5.69 -21.16
N ALA A 60 -8.50 4.96 -21.49
CA ALA A 60 -9.84 5.48 -21.74
C ALA A 60 -10.46 6.12 -20.47
N PRO A 61 -11.39 7.07 -20.62
CA PRO A 61 -12.03 7.71 -19.48
C PRO A 61 -12.91 6.74 -18.68
N VAL A 62 -12.72 6.74 -17.36
CA VAL A 62 -13.60 6.09 -16.39
C VAL A 62 -14.98 6.73 -16.51
N ARG A 63 -15.97 5.95 -16.95
CA ARG A 63 -17.38 6.36 -16.97
C ARG A 63 -17.86 6.43 -15.52
N THR A 64 -17.98 7.64 -14.98
CA THR A 64 -18.78 7.91 -13.79
C THR A 64 -20.23 7.52 -14.06
N ALA A 65 -20.68 6.44 -13.42
CA ALA A 65 -22.09 6.09 -13.36
C ALA A 65 -22.80 7.07 -12.41
N ALA A 66 -23.35 8.14 -12.97
CA ALA A 66 -24.31 8.99 -12.27
C ALA A 66 -25.61 8.19 -12.06
N ARG A 67 -25.80 7.63 -10.86
CA ARG A 67 -27.07 7.03 -10.45
C ARG A 67 -28.05 8.15 -10.09
N THR A 68 -29.16 8.14 -10.80
CA THR A 68 -30.30 9.05 -10.74
C THR A 68 -30.95 9.02 -9.36
N ALA A 69 -30.92 10.14 -8.63
CA ALA A 69 -31.69 10.33 -7.41
C ALA A 69 -33.19 10.53 -7.76
N LEU A 70 -34.02 9.53 -7.48
CA LEU A 70 -35.48 9.69 -7.51
C LEU A 70 -35.90 10.61 -6.34
N LYS A 71 -36.32 11.82 -6.66
CA LYS A 71 -37.02 12.73 -5.75
C LYS A 71 -38.38 12.13 -5.37
N ARG A 72 -38.58 11.77 -4.11
CA ARG A 72 -39.91 11.55 -3.53
C ARG A 72 -40.48 12.92 -3.11
N THR A 73 -41.51 13.37 -3.82
CA THR A 73 -42.31 14.55 -3.44
C THR A 73 -43.38 14.15 -2.42
N LYS A 74 -43.46 14.88 -1.31
CA LYS A 74 -44.59 14.89 -0.36
C LYS A 74 -45.87 15.37 -1.06
N PRO A 75 -47.06 14.87 -0.70
CA PRO A 75 -48.31 15.56 -0.98
C PRO A 75 -48.73 16.42 0.24
N ASP A 76 -49.09 17.67 -0.03
CA ASP A 76 -49.83 18.55 0.89
C ASP A 76 -51.36 18.43 0.64
N PRO A 77 -52.19 18.85 1.60
CA PRO A 77 -53.60 18.50 1.67
C PRO A 77 -54.56 19.60 1.12
N ASP A 78 -55.83 19.19 1.04
CA ASP A 78 -57.07 19.99 0.92
C ASP A 78 -57.51 20.45 -0.47
N THR A 79 -58.68 19.97 -0.93
CA THR A 79 -59.96 20.73 -0.81
C THR A 79 -61.14 20.16 -1.64
N HIS A 80 -62.34 20.38 -1.09
CA HIS A 80 -63.68 20.58 -1.70
C HIS A 80 -64.56 19.40 -2.21
N SER A 81 -65.45 18.97 -1.31
CA SER A 81 -66.94 18.94 -1.41
C SER A 81 -67.61 19.08 -2.78
N LEU A 82 -68.45 18.11 -3.16
CA LEU A 82 -69.75 18.30 -3.83
C LEU A 82 -70.73 17.13 -3.54
N ASP A 83 -71.91 17.53 -3.05
CA ASP A 83 -73.30 17.03 -3.12
C ASP A 83 -73.68 15.60 -3.58
N GLY A 84 -74.67 15.01 -2.88
CA GLY A 84 -75.31 13.69 -3.09
C GLY A 84 -76.31 13.59 -4.27
N PRO A 85 -77.25 12.61 -4.36
CA PRO A 85 -78.09 12.10 -3.24
C PRO A 85 -78.50 10.58 -3.26
N ALA A 86 -79.05 10.17 -2.10
CA ALA A 86 -80.04 9.12 -1.78
C ALA A 86 -80.44 8.00 -2.77
N ALA A 87 -80.42 6.74 -2.30
CA ALA A 87 -81.50 5.75 -2.52
C ALA A 87 -81.45 4.54 -1.56
N MET A 88 -82.54 4.34 -0.82
CA MET A 88 -83.24 3.06 -0.49
C MET A 88 -82.51 1.88 0.17
N THR A 89 -82.88 1.66 1.44
CA THR A 89 -83.07 0.33 2.07
C THR A 89 -84.38 -0.31 1.56
N PRO A 90 -84.52 -1.66 1.52
CA PRO A 90 -85.10 -2.35 2.68
C PRO A 90 -84.59 -3.79 2.97
N GLU A 91 -84.60 -4.10 4.27
CA GLU A 91 -85.01 -5.33 5.00
C GLU A 91 -84.65 -6.77 4.57
N SER A 92 -84.29 -7.54 5.62
CA SER A 92 -84.44 -9.00 5.84
C SER A 92 -83.52 -9.94 5.04
N ASP A 93 -82.87 -10.98 5.57
CA ASP A 93 -83.18 -11.86 6.69
C ASP A 93 -81.90 -12.49 7.32
N ALA A 94 -82.08 -13.05 8.51
CA ALA A 94 -81.12 -13.74 9.34
C ALA A 94 -80.32 -14.89 8.67
N SER A 95 -79.01 -14.91 8.87
CA SER A 95 -78.26 -16.09 9.34
C SER A 95 -76.80 -15.72 9.60
N ALA A 96 -76.39 -15.83 10.85
CA ALA A 96 -74.99 -15.78 11.24
C ALA A 96 -74.28 -17.07 10.80
N PRO A 97 -73.19 -17.00 10.03
CA PRO A 97 -72.08 -17.93 10.18
C PRO A 97 -71.11 -17.37 11.24
N GLY A 98 -70.62 -18.26 12.11
CA GLY A 98 -69.84 -17.95 13.31
C GLY A 98 -68.53 -17.19 13.07
N PRO A 99 -67.79 -16.85 14.14
CA PRO A 99 -66.54 -16.12 14.00
C PRO A 99 -65.58 -16.97 13.18
N VAL A 100 -65.27 -16.50 11.98
CA VAL A 100 -64.12 -16.98 11.23
C VAL A 100 -62.93 -16.58 12.08
N VAL A 101 -62.33 -17.56 12.76
CA VAL A 101 -61.06 -17.41 13.44
C VAL A 101 -60.12 -16.83 12.39
N GLY A 102 -59.67 -15.59 12.61
CA GLY A 102 -58.69 -14.99 11.73
C GLY A 102 -57.50 -15.93 11.66
N ASP A 103 -57.08 -16.28 10.45
CA ASP A 103 -55.77 -16.88 10.23
C ASP A 103 -54.75 -15.94 10.87
N GLU A 104 -54.37 -16.22 12.11
CA GLU A 104 -53.10 -15.76 12.67
C GLU A 104 -52.06 -16.30 11.71
N VAL A 105 -51.55 -15.44 10.82
CA VAL A 105 -50.34 -15.72 10.07
C VAL A 105 -49.33 -16.15 11.14
N PRO A 106 -48.92 -17.42 11.20
CA PRO A 106 -47.99 -17.86 12.22
C PRO A 106 -46.74 -16.99 12.04
N GLY A 107 -46.28 -16.38 13.13
CA GLY A 107 -45.01 -15.67 13.14
C GLY A 107 -43.90 -16.57 12.58
N PRO A 108 -42.79 -15.99 12.10
CA PRO A 108 -41.70 -16.79 11.55
C PRO A 108 -41.31 -17.89 12.54
N SER A 109 -41.17 -19.13 12.04
CA SER A 109 -40.79 -20.26 12.89
C SER A 109 -39.44 -19.98 13.55
N PRO A 110 -39.16 -20.53 14.74
CA PRO A 110 -37.87 -20.34 15.42
C PRO A 110 -36.66 -20.70 14.54
N LEU A 111 -36.81 -21.71 13.67
CA LEU A 111 -35.79 -22.12 12.71
C LEU A 111 -35.62 -21.13 11.55
N GLU A 112 -36.68 -20.43 11.14
CA GLU A 112 -36.60 -19.38 10.13
C GLU A 112 -35.87 -18.14 10.65
N ILE A 113 -36.08 -17.77 11.92
CA ILE A 113 -35.31 -16.70 12.58
C ILE A 113 -33.82 -17.08 12.63
N LEU A 114 -33.51 -18.34 12.94
CA LEU A 114 -32.13 -18.84 12.94
C LEU A 114 -31.50 -18.77 11.54
N ALA A 115 -32.28 -19.11 10.50
CA ALA A 115 -31.85 -19.00 9.12
C ALA A 115 -31.47 -17.55 8.76
N GLN A 116 -32.31 -16.59 9.16
CA GLN A 116 -32.06 -15.16 8.93
C GLN A 116 -30.77 -14.69 9.65
N ILE A 117 -30.55 -15.13 10.90
CA ILE A 117 -29.29 -14.85 11.61
C ILE A 117 -28.10 -15.40 10.82
N GLY A 118 -28.18 -16.62 10.31
CA GLY A 118 -27.14 -17.21 9.47
C GLY A 118 -26.90 -16.47 8.16
N ASP A 119 -27.95 -15.98 7.49
CA ASP A 119 -27.84 -15.19 6.27
C ASP A 119 -27.12 -13.86 6.52
N LEU A 120 -27.42 -13.18 7.64
CA LEU A 120 -26.70 -11.97 8.07
C LEU A 120 -25.24 -12.26 8.41
N ASP A 121 -24.98 -13.40 9.04
CA ASP A 121 -23.64 -13.83 9.40
C ASP A 121 -22.76 -14.14 8.17
N ILE A 122 -23.33 -14.75 7.13
CA ILE A 122 -22.68 -14.91 5.82
C ILE A 122 -22.40 -13.55 5.20
N ARG A 123 -23.34 -12.60 5.28
CA ARG A 123 -23.16 -11.24 4.76
C ARG A 123 -22.03 -10.52 5.50
N LEU A 124 -21.91 -10.64 6.82
CA LEU A 124 -20.79 -10.10 7.60
C LEU A 124 -19.46 -10.67 7.14
N ASP A 125 -19.38 -11.99 6.94
CA ASP A 125 -18.17 -12.66 6.47
C ASP A 125 -17.78 -12.18 5.06
N GLN A 126 -18.76 -11.96 4.18
CA GLN A 126 -18.55 -11.38 2.84
C GLN A 126 -18.03 -9.95 2.91
N ILE A 127 -18.59 -9.09 3.78
CA ILE A 127 -18.13 -7.72 3.97
C ILE A 127 -16.68 -7.71 4.48
N ILE A 128 -16.37 -8.52 5.49
CA ILE A 128 -15.00 -8.64 6.03
C ILE A 128 -14.03 -9.12 4.94
N HIS A 129 -14.43 -10.12 4.16
CA HIS A 129 -13.62 -10.63 3.07
C HIS A 129 -13.39 -9.57 1.98
N HIS A 130 -14.44 -8.86 1.57
CA HIS A 130 -14.37 -7.79 0.59
C HIS A 130 -13.43 -6.68 1.06
N VAL A 131 -13.64 -6.19 2.30
CA VAL A 131 -12.78 -5.19 2.91
C VAL A 131 -11.34 -5.67 2.96
N ARG A 132 -11.05 -6.94 3.25
CA ARG A 132 -9.68 -7.48 3.29
C ARG A 132 -9.03 -7.60 1.91
N ASN A 133 -9.81 -7.83 0.86
CA ASN A 133 -9.32 -8.11 -0.49
C ASN A 133 -9.57 -6.97 -1.49
N LEU A 134 -9.66 -5.74 -1.00
CA LEU A 134 -9.73 -4.55 -1.84
C LEU A 134 -8.57 -4.50 -2.86
N PRO A 135 -8.85 -4.46 -4.18
CA PRO A 135 -7.81 -4.41 -5.22
C PRO A 135 -6.93 -3.16 -5.12
N GLU A 136 -7.46 -2.08 -4.55
CA GLU A 136 -6.73 -0.84 -4.27
C GLU A 136 -5.51 -1.07 -3.37
N ARG A 137 -5.50 -2.11 -2.53
CA ARG A 137 -4.31 -2.44 -1.72
C ARG A 137 -3.15 -2.96 -2.55
N GLU A 138 -3.41 -3.71 -3.61
CA GLU A 138 -2.38 -4.16 -4.54
C GLU A 138 -1.82 -2.97 -5.34
N ILE A 139 -2.70 -2.07 -5.79
CA ILE A 139 -2.30 -0.82 -6.45
C ILE A 139 -1.42 0.02 -5.51
N ARG A 140 -1.83 0.17 -4.24
CA ARG A 140 -1.05 0.88 -3.21
C ARG A 140 0.34 0.26 -3.05
N ALA A 141 0.44 -1.06 -2.92
CA ALA A 141 1.73 -1.76 -2.80
C ALA A 141 2.62 -1.54 -4.03
N GLY A 142 2.03 -1.52 -5.23
CA GLY A 142 2.73 -1.20 -6.47
C GLY A 142 3.32 0.22 -6.47
N ILE A 143 2.55 1.22 -6.05
CA ILE A 143 3.04 2.62 -5.94
C ILE A 143 4.09 2.75 -4.84
N GLU A 144 3.98 2.01 -3.74
CA GLU A 144 4.98 2.02 -2.67
C GLU A 144 6.33 1.46 -3.16
N ALA A 145 6.29 0.37 -3.95
CA ALA A 145 7.48 -0.16 -4.60
C ALA A 145 8.08 0.83 -5.60
N GLU A 146 7.25 1.52 -6.40
CA GLU A 146 7.68 2.57 -7.33
C GLU A 146 8.39 3.71 -6.59
N LEU A 147 7.80 4.24 -5.51
CA LEU A 147 8.42 5.26 -4.66
C LEU A 147 9.75 4.79 -4.06
N GLY A 148 9.85 3.51 -3.67
CA GLY A 148 11.09 2.90 -3.21
C GLY A 148 12.20 2.91 -4.26
N VAL A 149 11.87 2.59 -5.51
CA VAL A 149 12.80 2.66 -6.65
C VAL A 149 13.24 4.09 -6.89
N LEU A 150 12.30 5.04 -7.01
CA LEU A 150 12.60 6.45 -7.21
C LEU A 150 13.48 7.01 -6.09
N ALA A 151 13.21 6.65 -4.83
CA ALA A 151 14.03 7.09 -3.70
C ALA A 151 15.46 6.54 -3.76
N SER A 152 15.65 5.33 -4.29
CA SER A 152 16.98 4.75 -4.49
C SER A 152 17.76 5.46 -5.60
N GLU A 153 17.10 5.77 -6.71
CA GLU A 153 17.66 6.54 -7.83
C GLU A 153 18.04 7.97 -7.38
N ALA A 154 17.18 8.63 -6.61
CA ALA A 154 17.45 9.95 -6.02
C ALA A 154 18.75 9.96 -5.23
N LYS A 155 18.96 8.96 -4.35
CA LYS A 155 20.17 8.87 -3.51
C LYS A 155 21.45 8.72 -4.34
N VAL A 156 21.37 8.02 -5.47
CA VAL A 156 22.52 7.86 -6.37
C VAL A 156 22.85 9.20 -7.01
N LEU A 157 21.86 9.92 -7.53
CA LEU A 157 22.05 11.26 -8.12
C LEU A 157 22.56 12.27 -7.08
N ASP A 158 21.94 12.31 -5.89
CA ASP A 158 22.35 13.20 -4.80
C ASP A 158 23.82 12.95 -4.39
N ALA A 159 24.26 11.68 -4.37
CA ALA A 159 25.64 11.34 -4.06
C ALA A 159 26.62 11.79 -5.16
N GLN A 160 26.22 11.71 -6.44
CA GLN A 160 27.01 12.18 -7.59
C GLN A 160 27.13 13.71 -7.58
N ILE A 161 26.00 14.42 -7.46
CA ILE A 161 25.94 15.89 -7.37
C ILE A 161 26.82 16.36 -6.21
N ALA A 162 26.62 15.82 -5.00
CA ALA A 162 27.44 16.21 -3.86
C ALA A 162 28.93 15.89 -4.06
N GLY A 163 29.25 14.86 -4.85
CA GLY A 163 30.62 14.52 -5.25
C GLY A 163 31.28 15.56 -6.14
N LEU A 164 30.56 16.05 -7.15
CA LEU A 164 31.02 17.08 -8.07
C LEU A 164 31.08 18.46 -7.40
N GLU A 165 30.06 18.85 -6.62
CA GLU A 165 30.11 20.11 -5.88
C GLU A 165 31.27 20.15 -4.87
N ARG A 166 31.64 19.01 -4.27
CA ARG A 166 32.84 18.94 -3.42
C ARG A 166 34.12 19.11 -4.22
N GLN A 167 34.15 18.68 -5.48
CA GLN A 167 35.29 18.92 -6.38
C GLN A 167 35.37 20.40 -6.73
N GLN A 168 34.25 20.99 -7.16
CA GLN A 168 34.13 22.41 -7.46
C GLN A 168 34.62 23.28 -6.29
N ARG A 169 34.12 23.05 -5.08
CA ARG A 169 34.55 23.78 -3.87
C ARG A 169 36.05 23.67 -3.61
N ARG A 170 36.68 22.52 -3.88
CA ARG A 170 38.14 22.38 -3.72
C ARG A 170 38.93 23.22 -4.71
N HIS A 171 38.44 23.32 -5.95
CA HIS A 171 39.03 24.16 -6.98
C HIS A 171 38.84 25.65 -6.67
N GLU A 172 37.65 26.05 -6.20
CA GLU A 172 37.38 27.42 -5.71
C GLU A 172 38.32 27.80 -4.55
N ASP A 173 38.50 26.91 -3.57
CA ASP A 173 39.46 27.10 -2.48
C ASP A 173 40.91 27.19 -2.98
N GLU A 174 41.26 26.50 -4.07
CA GLU A 174 42.59 26.57 -4.68
C GLU A 174 42.82 27.90 -5.39
N ILE A 175 41.84 28.38 -6.15
CA ILE A 175 41.86 29.73 -6.75
C ILE A 175 42.05 30.77 -5.65
N ALA A 176 41.30 30.71 -4.55
CA ALA A 176 41.45 31.66 -3.45
C ALA A 176 42.87 31.68 -2.85
N ARG A 177 43.53 30.51 -2.75
CA ARG A 177 44.93 30.42 -2.32
C ARG A 177 45.89 31.04 -3.34
N ILE A 178 45.66 30.80 -4.62
CA ILE A 178 46.46 31.36 -5.72
C ILE A 178 46.32 32.89 -5.74
N GLU A 179 45.10 33.41 -5.63
CA GLU A 179 44.82 34.84 -5.60
C GLU A 179 45.50 35.53 -4.41
N ALA A 180 45.41 34.95 -3.21
CA ALA A 180 46.11 35.46 -2.03
C ALA A 180 47.63 35.50 -2.23
N LYS A 181 48.20 34.45 -2.85
CA LYS A 181 49.64 34.36 -3.14
C LYS A 181 50.07 35.37 -4.21
N ARG A 182 49.28 35.57 -5.27
CA ARG A 182 49.51 36.58 -6.30
C ARG A 182 49.45 37.99 -5.70
N ALA A 183 48.45 38.28 -4.86
CA ALA A 183 48.33 39.56 -4.18
C ALA A 183 49.56 39.86 -3.29
N HIS A 184 50.03 38.87 -2.53
CA HIS A 184 51.24 39.01 -1.72
C HIS A 184 52.51 39.24 -2.56
N ASN A 185 52.65 38.54 -3.69
CA ASN A 185 53.77 38.74 -4.60
C ASN A 185 53.73 40.16 -5.24
N SER A 186 52.54 40.65 -5.59
CA SER A 186 52.34 42.03 -6.07
C SER A 186 52.68 43.07 -5.01
N GLU A 187 52.27 42.88 -3.76
CA GLU A 187 52.63 43.78 -2.64
C GLU A 187 54.15 43.86 -2.48
N ARG A 188 54.84 42.72 -2.52
CA ARG A 188 56.31 42.68 -2.46
C ARG A 188 56.97 43.37 -3.65
N LEU A 189 56.38 43.28 -4.85
CA LEU A 189 56.86 43.98 -6.06
C LEU A 189 56.82 45.51 -5.93
N TYR A 190 55.85 46.05 -5.19
CA TYR A 190 55.70 47.49 -4.97
C TYR A 190 56.37 47.98 -3.69
N ASP A 191 56.90 47.09 -2.86
CA ASP A 191 57.61 47.47 -1.64
C ASP A 191 58.94 48.15 -1.98
N SER A 192 59.17 49.33 -1.40
CA SER A 192 60.34 50.18 -1.63
C SER A 192 61.68 49.54 -1.23
N HIS A 193 61.65 48.40 -0.55
CA HIS A 193 62.80 47.63 -0.11
C HIS A 193 63.29 46.57 -1.12
N LEU A 194 62.67 46.43 -2.30
CA LEU A 194 63.17 45.53 -3.35
C LEU A 194 64.53 46.00 -3.89
N THR A 195 65.58 45.30 -3.50
CA THR A 195 66.98 45.71 -3.76
C THR A 195 67.60 45.13 -5.03
N SER A 196 66.97 44.16 -5.70
CA SER A 196 67.57 43.45 -6.84
C SER A 196 66.61 43.32 -8.04
N PRO A 197 66.99 43.78 -9.25
CA PRO A 197 66.21 43.57 -10.48
C PRO A 197 65.84 42.10 -10.73
N LYS A 198 66.73 41.19 -10.33
CA LYS A 198 66.54 39.74 -10.48
C LYS A 198 65.43 39.20 -9.58
N GLU A 199 65.20 39.81 -8.41
CA GLU A 199 64.11 39.43 -7.51
C GLU A 199 62.75 39.87 -8.08
N ALA A 200 62.69 41.05 -8.68
CA ALA A 200 61.48 41.53 -9.36
C ALA A 200 61.10 40.66 -10.57
N GLU A 201 62.08 40.26 -11.38
CA GLU A 201 61.86 39.33 -12.50
C GLU A 201 61.35 37.97 -12.01
N ALA A 202 61.93 37.44 -10.93
CA ALA A 202 61.50 36.17 -10.34
C ALA A 202 60.06 36.22 -9.81
N LEU A 203 59.69 37.28 -9.10
CA LEU A 203 58.32 37.49 -8.59
C LEU A 203 57.30 37.66 -9.73
N THR A 204 57.69 38.35 -10.81
CA THR A 204 56.85 38.52 -12.00
C THR A 204 56.61 37.19 -12.70
N ALA A 205 57.67 36.41 -12.93
CA ALA A 205 57.55 35.08 -13.54
C ALA A 205 56.71 34.11 -12.69
N GLU A 206 56.82 34.18 -11.36
CA GLU A 206 55.97 33.41 -10.43
C GLU A 206 54.50 33.86 -10.54
N ALA A 207 54.23 35.16 -10.57
CA ALA A 207 52.87 35.69 -10.73
C ALA A 207 52.23 35.28 -12.07
N ASP A 208 53.00 35.25 -13.16
CA ASP A 208 52.55 34.79 -14.48
C ASP A 208 52.28 33.28 -14.50
N ALA A 209 53.10 32.48 -13.81
CA ALA A 209 52.88 31.05 -13.66
C ALA A 209 51.61 30.76 -12.84
N LEU A 210 51.40 31.49 -11.73
CA LEU A 210 50.20 31.41 -10.92
C LEU A 210 48.95 31.85 -11.70
N GLY A 211 49.07 32.87 -12.56
CA GLY A 211 47.98 33.30 -13.44
C GLY A 211 47.57 32.22 -14.43
N ARG A 212 48.53 31.54 -15.06
CA ARG A 212 48.22 30.40 -15.95
C ARG A 212 47.56 29.24 -15.20
N HIS A 213 48.06 28.89 -14.01
CA HIS A 213 47.48 27.84 -13.17
C HIS A 213 46.05 28.19 -12.72
N GLN A 214 45.79 29.47 -12.40
CA GLN A 214 44.43 29.93 -12.11
C GLN A 214 43.48 29.70 -13.29
N THR A 215 43.86 30.10 -14.50
CA THR A 215 43.04 29.88 -15.71
C THR A 215 42.77 28.39 -15.95
N GLU A 216 43.77 27.52 -15.75
CA GLU A 216 43.59 26.07 -15.87
C GLU A 216 42.56 25.51 -14.86
N ILE A 217 42.49 26.06 -13.65
CA ILE A 217 41.49 25.65 -12.65
C ILE A 217 40.11 26.25 -12.96
N GLU A 218 40.05 27.48 -13.46
CA GLU A 218 38.80 28.12 -13.89
C GLU A 218 38.14 27.30 -15.00
N ASP A 219 38.91 26.83 -15.99
CA ASP A 219 38.43 25.92 -17.03
C ASP A 219 37.90 24.60 -16.43
N GLN A 220 38.60 24.00 -15.46
CA GLN A 220 38.14 22.79 -14.76
C GLN A 220 36.84 23.01 -13.97
N ILE A 221 36.63 24.20 -13.40
CA ILE A 221 35.37 24.55 -12.73
C ILE A 221 34.23 24.63 -13.74
N LEU A 222 34.47 25.25 -14.91
CA LEU A 222 33.48 25.31 -15.98
C LEU A 222 33.08 23.90 -16.45
N ASP A 223 34.05 23.01 -16.66
CA ASP A 223 33.78 21.60 -17.00
C ASP A 223 32.91 20.91 -15.93
N LEU A 224 33.21 21.12 -14.63
CA LEU A 224 32.42 20.56 -13.53
C LEU A 224 30.99 21.12 -13.48
N MET A 225 30.80 22.39 -13.82
CA MET A 225 29.48 23.02 -13.90
C MET A 225 28.66 22.43 -15.04
N GLU A 226 29.28 22.19 -16.20
CA GLU A 226 28.65 21.52 -17.34
C GLU A 226 28.28 20.07 -17.01
N GLU A 227 29.10 19.35 -16.23
CA GLU A 227 28.76 18.00 -15.73
C GLU A 227 27.62 18.00 -14.70
N LEU A 228 27.50 19.05 -13.88
CA LEU A 228 26.50 19.16 -12.83
C LEU A 228 25.09 19.43 -13.38
N GLU A 229 24.97 20.28 -14.40
CA GLU A 229 23.68 20.69 -14.99
C GLU A 229 22.75 19.50 -15.31
N PRO A 230 23.14 18.50 -16.12
CA PRO A 230 22.26 17.38 -16.46
C PRO A 230 21.89 16.50 -15.25
N LEU A 231 22.74 16.43 -14.23
CA LEU A 231 22.45 15.69 -13.01
C LEU A 231 21.41 16.41 -12.16
N THR A 232 21.51 17.73 -12.06
CA THR A 232 20.53 18.56 -11.34
C THR A 232 19.16 18.54 -12.01
N ASP A 233 19.11 18.57 -13.35
CA ASP A 233 17.88 18.43 -14.13
C ASP A 233 17.26 17.04 -13.94
N ALA A 234 18.06 15.97 -14.03
CA ALA A 234 17.60 14.61 -13.77
C ALA A 234 17.05 14.46 -12.34
N ARG A 235 17.67 15.13 -11.37
CA ARG A 235 17.21 15.12 -9.97
C ARG A 235 15.90 15.89 -9.78
N ALA A 236 15.67 16.96 -10.54
CA ALA A 236 14.43 17.71 -10.55
C ALA A 236 13.28 16.91 -11.19
N ASP A 237 13.52 16.28 -12.35
CA ASP A 237 12.56 15.36 -12.99
C ASP A 237 12.15 14.23 -12.05
N LEU A 238 13.14 13.63 -11.37
CA LEU A 238 12.87 12.56 -10.43
C LEU A 238 12.06 13.05 -9.22
N ALA A 239 12.28 14.28 -8.75
CA ALA A 239 11.47 14.88 -7.69
C ALA A 239 10.01 15.06 -8.13
N GLN A 240 9.79 15.47 -9.37
CA GLN A 240 8.46 15.61 -9.95
C GLN A 240 7.74 14.25 -10.00
N ARG A 241 8.42 13.21 -10.49
CA ARG A 241 7.88 11.85 -10.52
C ARG A 241 7.56 11.30 -9.13
N GLN A 242 8.39 11.62 -8.13
CA GLN A 242 8.10 11.27 -6.73
C GLN A 242 6.84 11.97 -6.22
N SER A 243 6.66 13.26 -6.55
CA SER A 243 5.45 14.02 -6.18
C SER A 243 4.19 13.40 -6.80
N GLU A 244 4.22 13.09 -8.09
CA GLU A 244 3.10 12.46 -8.80
C GLU A 244 2.76 11.08 -8.25
N ALA A 245 3.77 10.28 -7.90
CA ALA A 245 3.57 8.99 -7.25
C ALA A 245 2.98 9.15 -5.83
N ALA A 246 3.40 10.17 -5.07
CA ALA A 246 2.83 10.47 -3.76
C ALA A 246 1.37 10.94 -3.85
N GLU A 247 1.02 11.73 -4.86
CA GLU A 247 -0.37 12.12 -5.12
C GLU A 247 -1.26 10.91 -5.46
N ARG A 248 -0.77 10.01 -6.33
CA ARG A 248 -1.45 8.73 -6.60
C ARG A 248 -1.61 7.88 -5.35
N MET A 249 -0.58 7.81 -4.51
CA MET A 249 -0.62 7.09 -3.23
C MET A 249 -1.71 7.67 -2.31
N ALA A 250 -1.80 8.99 -2.20
CA ALA A 250 -2.83 9.66 -1.41
C ALA A 250 -4.24 9.40 -1.95
N ALA A 251 -4.43 9.46 -3.28
CA ALA A 251 -5.71 9.16 -3.91
C ALA A 251 -6.17 7.72 -3.66
N VAL A 252 -5.27 6.75 -3.79
CA VAL A 252 -5.56 5.33 -3.51
C VAL A 252 -5.84 5.13 -2.01
N GLY A 253 -5.10 5.80 -1.13
CA GLY A 253 -5.38 5.79 0.31
C GLY A 253 -6.77 6.31 0.66
N ALA A 254 -7.21 7.40 0.01
CA ALA A 254 -8.55 7.93 0.17
C ALA A 254 -9.63 6.97 -0.35
N ALA A 255 -9.39 6.30 -1.48
CA ALA A 255 -10.31 5.30 -2.02
C ALA A 255 -10.47 4.10 -1.09
N ILE A 256 -9.37 3.58 -0.52
CA ILE A 256 -9.41 2.52 0.49
C ILE A 256 -10.20 2.98 1.72
N GLY A 257 -9.92 4.18 2.24
CA GLY A 257 -10.63 4.72 3.39
C GLY A 257 -12.12 4.90 3.16
N ALA A 258 -12.53 5.33 1.95
CA ALA A 258 -13.93 5.44 1.58
C ALA A 258 -14.62 4.06 1.51
N ALA A 259 -13.98 3.08 0.89
CA ALA A 259 -14.50 1.71 0.81
C ALA A 259 -14.61 1.05 2.19
N GLU A 260 -13.62 1.25 3.07
CA GLU A 260 -13.65 0.80 4.46
C GLU A 260 -14.75 1.49 5.27
N GLY A 261 -15.00 2.79 5.02
CA GLY A 261 -16.08 3.54 5.65
C GLY A 261 -17.47 3.05 5.23
N GLU A 262 -17.70 2.83 3.93
CA GLU A 262 -18.96 2.29 3.39
C GLU A 262 -19.23 0.88 3.95
N ALA A 263 -18.22 0.00 3.89
CA ALA A 263 -18.33 -1.34 4.43
C ALA A 263 -18.50 -1.37 5.95
N GLY A 264 -17.92 -0.39 6.66
CA GLY A 264 -18.12 -0.23 8.10
C GLY A 264 -19.56 0.12 8.44
N GLY A 265 -20.18 1.04 7.69
CA GLY A 265 -21.59 1.38 7.84
C GLY A 265 -22.51 0.19 7.56
N GLU A 266 -22.27 -0.52 6.44
CA GLU A 266 -23.04 -1.73 6.12
C GLU A 266 -22.89 -2.82 7.18
N ARG A 267 -21.67 -3.03 7.69
CA ARG A 267 -21.40 -3.99 8.76
C ARG A 267 -22.19 -3.64 10.03
N ASP A 268 -22.20 -2.38 10.42
CA ASP A 268 -22.88 -1.94 11.65
C ASP A 268 -24.40 -2.11 11.52
N GLU A 269 -24.98 -1.79 10.35
CA GLU A 269 -26.40 -2.07 10.06
C GLU A 269 -26.74 -3.57 10.17
N VAL A 270 -25.90 -4.44 9.60
CA VAL A 270 -26.09 -5.89 9.65
C VAL A 270 -25.94 -6.43 11.08
N LEU A 271 -25.02 -5.87 11.88
CA LEU A 271 -24.86 -6.24 13.29
C LEU A 271 -26.06 -5.82 14.13
N ASP A 272 -26.63 -4.65 13.88
CA ASP A 272 -27.83 -4.18 14.56
C ASP A 272 -29.06 -5.04 14.20
N GLU A 273 -29.24 -5.37 12.91
CA GLU A 273 -30.28 -6.29 12.45
C GLU A 273 -30.14 -7.68 13.08
N ARG A 274 -28.90 -8.19 13.14
CA ARG A 274 -28.59 -9.46 13.80
C ARG A 274 -28.93 -9.42 15.29
N ALA A 275 -28.57 -8.34 15.99
CA ALA A 275 -28.86 -8.21 17.42
C ALA A 275 -30.37 -8.19 17.70
N ALA A 276 -31.16 -7.54 16.84
CA ALA A 276 -32.62 -7.53 16.94
C ALA A 276 -33.21 -8.93 16.74
N LEU A 277 -32.73 -9.70 15.75
CA LEU A 277 -33.19 -11.07 15.50
C LEU A 277 -32.81 -12.01 16.65
N VAL A 278 -31.58 -11.94 17.13
CA VAL A 278 -31.10 -12.75 18.27
C VAL A 278 -31.93 -12.48 19.52
N ALA A 279 -32.34 -11.22 19.77
CA ALA A 279 -33.20 -10.88 20.91
C ALA A 279 -34.60 -11.49 20.83
N SER A 280 -35.08 -11.81 19.63
CA SER A 280 -36.38 -12.44 19.39
C SER A 280 -36.32 -13.98 19.27
N ALA A 281 -35.12 -14.54 19.16
CA ALA A 281 -34.89 -15.98 18.94
C ALA A 281 -34.85 -16.79 20.25
N ASP A 282 -35.04 -18.10 20.14
CA ASP A 282 -34.84 -19.03 21.26
C ASP A 282 -33.33 -19.10 21.64
N PRO A 283 -32.95 -18.73 22.87
CA PRO A 283 -31.55 -18.74 23.29
C PRO A 283 -30.89 -20.13 23.23
N ALA A 284 -31.64 -21.22 23.36
CA ALA A 284 -31.10 -22.57 23.25
C ALA A 284 -30.67 -22.89 21.81
N LEU A 285 -31.48 -22.50 20.82
CA LEU A 285 -31.18 -22.69 19.40
C LEU A 285 -30.01 -21.81 18.95
N VAL A 286 -29.96 -20.55 19.40
CA VAL A 286 -28.85 -19.64 19.13
C VAL A 286 -27.55 -20.19 19.71
N SER A 287 -27.55 -20.73 20.93
CA SER A 287 -26.36 -21.33 21.54
C SER A 287 -25.81 -22.49 20.71
N ILE A 288 -26.69 -23.38 20.24
CA ILE A 288 -26.28 -24.52 19.38
C ILE A 288 -25.67 -24.02 18.07
N TYR A 289 -26.28 -23.02 17.46
CA TYR A 289 -25.76 -22.40 16.23
C TYR A 289 -24.38 -21.77 16.44
N GLU A 290 -24.20 -20.96 17.48
CA GLU A 290 -22.92 -20.28 17.78
C GLU A 290 -21.80 -21.29 18.07
N ASP A 291 -22.09 -22.35 18.84
CA ASP A 291 -21.13 -23.43 19.11
C ASP A 291 -20.70 -24.12 17.80
N ARG A 292 -21.65 -24.41 16.91
CA ARG A 292 -21.34 -24.99 15.59
C ARG A 292 -20.58 -24.02 14.71
N ARG A 293 -20.89 -22.71 14.76
CA ARG A 293 -20.16 -21.68 14.01
C ARG A 293 -18.73 -21.52 14.47
N ALA A 294 -18.49 -21.54 15.78
CA ALA A 294 -17.13 -21.53 16.33
C ALA A 294 -16.32 -22.77 15.90
N ALA A 295 -16.96 -23.93 15.80
CA ALA A 295 -16.33 -25.16 15.33
C ALA A 295 -16.15 -25.22 13.80
N ALA A 296 -17.07 -24.61 13.05
CA ALA A 296 -17.07 -24.59 11.60
C ALA A 296 -16.02 -23.58 11.09
N ARG A 297 -14.86 -24.08 10.68
CA ARG A 297 -13.73 -23.31 10.15
C ARG A 297 -14.01 -22.73 8.74
N GLY A 298 -15.09 -21.98 8.59
CA GLY A 298 -15.55 -21.42 7.31
C GLY A 298 -16.48 -22.33 6.51
N THR A 299 -17.10 -23.34 7.15
CA THR A 299 -18.14 -24.17 6.53
C THR A 299 -19.53 -23.62 6.90
N PRO A 300 -20.49 -23.55 5.98
CA PRO A 300 -21.85 -23.11 6.31
C PRO A 300 -22.48 -24.02 7.35
N VAL A 301 -22.89 -23.41 8.47
CA VAL A 301 -23.50 -24.11 9.63
C VAL A 301 -24.99 -24.35 9.43
N LEU A 302 -25.65 -23.50 8.63
CA LEU A 302 -27.07 -23.62 8.29
C LEU A 302 -27.21 -23.91 6.80
N GLY A 303 -28.22 -24.70 6.45
CA GLY A 303 -28.65 -24.93 5.08
C GLY A 303 -30.17 -24.99 4.98
N ARG A 304 -30.73 -24.44 3.91
CA ARG A 304 -32.14 -24.61 3.55
C ARG A 304 -32.30 -25.89 2.74
N LEU A 305 -33.38 -26.63 2.99
CA LEU A 305 -33.75 -27.79 2.20
C LEU A 305 -34.51 -27.33 0.95
N ILE A 306 -33.86 -27.36 -0.20
CA ILE A 306 -34.47 -26.96 -1.48
C ILE A 306 -34.75 -28.22 -2.29
N GLY A 307 -35.98 -28.74 -2.16
CA GLY A 307 -36.31 -30.07 -2.69
C GLY A 307 -35.45 -31.14 -2.00
N LEU A 308 -34.71 -31.93 -2.78
CA LEU A 308 -33.80 -32.97 -2.26
C LEU A 308 -32.38 -32.46 -1.96
N THR A 309 -32.09 -31.17 -2.16
CA THR A 309 -30.72 -30.65 -2.10
C THR A 309 -30.51 -29.78 -0.86
N CYS A 310 -29.39 -29.98 -0.18
CA CYS A 310 -28.96 -29.11 0.91
C CYS A 310 -28.30 -27.83 0.37
N SER A 311 -28.76 -26.64 0.75
CA SER A 311 -28.16 -25.38 0.27
C SER A 311 -26.76 -25.08 0.83
N ALA A 312 -26.33 -25.80 1.88
CA ALA A 312 -25.02 -25.59 2.50
C ALA A 312 -23.89 -26.33 1.77
N CYS A 313 -24.12 -27.58 1.37
CA CYS A 313 -23.13 -28.40 0.65
C CYS A 313 -23.47 -28.62 -0.83
N HIS A 314 -24.66 -28.21 -1.27
CA HIS A 314 -25.19 -28.41 -2.62
C HIS A 314 -25.24 -29.89 -3.07
N LEU A 315 -25.23 -30.83 -2.14
CA LEU A 315 -25.38 -32.26 -2.40
C LEU A 315 -26.83 -32.69 -2.21
N GLU A 316 -27.24 -33.68 -3.00
CA GLU A 316 -28.54 -34.35 -2.88
C GLU A 316 -28.55 -35.24 -1.64
N ILE A 317 -29.59 -35.08 -0.82
CA ILE A 317 -29.82 -35.89 0.39
C ILE A 317 -30.41 -37.24 -0.04
N PRO A 318 -29.89 -38.37 0.47
CA PRO A 318 -30.45 -39.70 0.18
C PRO A 318 -31.94 -39.76 0.53
N SER A 319 -32.75 -40.41 -0.31
CA SER A 319 -34.23 -40.40 -0.16
C SER A 319 -34.73 -40.88 1.20
N VAL A 320 -34.07 -41.88 1.80
CA VAL A 320 -34.41 -42.39 3.15
C VAL A 320 -34.18 -41.33 4.22
N GLU A 321 -33.10 -40.57 4.09
CA GLU A 321 -32.75 -39.52 5.04
C GLU A 321 -33.60 -38.27 4.84
N TYR A 322 -33.93 -37.97 3.59
CA TYR A 322 -34.89 -36.93 3.25
C TYR A 322 -36.27 -37.19 3.88
N GLU A 323 -36.80 -38.41 3.74
CA GLU A 323 -38.06 -38.82 4.39
C GLU A 323 -37.96 -38.77 5.92
N ARG A 324 -36.81 -39.12 6.50
CA ARG A 324 -36.58 -38.97 7.94
C ARG A 324 -36.69 -37.51 8.35
N ILE A 325 -36.02 -36.60 7.63
CA ILE A 325 -35.97 -35.16 7.93
C ILE A 325 -37.33 -34.48 7.74
N THR A 326 -38.09 -34.83 6.69
CA THR A 326 -39.41 -34.23 6.43
C THR A 326 -40.47 -34.68 7.44
N ASN A 327 -40.30 -35.84 8.06
CA ASN A 327 -41.23 -36.36 9.08
C ASN A 327 -40.93 -35.88 10.52
N LEU A 328 -39.82 -35.16 10.77
CA LEU A 328 -39.54 -34.57 12.09
C LEU A 328 -40.54 -33.45 12.41
N ASP A 329 -40.72 -33.14 13.70
CA ASP A 329 -41.60 -32.03 14.11
C ASP A 329 -41.07 -30.70 13.55
N PRO A 330 -41.93 -29.75 13.09
CA PRO A 330 -41.51 -28.50 12.42
C PRO A 330 -40.39 -27.72 13.13
N ASP A 331 -40.38 -27.73 14.46
CA ASP A 331 -39.42 -27.02 15.30
C ASP A 331 -38.19 -27.86 15.71
N GLU A 332 -38.14 -29.14 15.32
CA GLU A 332 -37.00 -30.02 15.60
C GLU A 332 -35.84 -29.78 14.63
N LEU A 333 -34.62 -29.70 15.19
CA LEU A 333 -33.40 -29.49 14.41
C LEU A 333 -33.05 -30.75 13.60
N ALA A 334 -33.10 -30.62 12.28
CA ALA A 334 -32.56 -31.61 11.35
C ALA A 334 -31.09 -31.31 11.01
N GLU A 335 -30.31 -32.35 10.72
CA GLU A 335 -28.91 -32.21 10.33
C GLU A 335 -28.66 -32.86 8.97
N CYS A 336 -27.81 -32.24 8.16
CA CYS A 336 -27.40 -32.81 6.88
C CYS A 336 -26.41 -33.97 7.12
N PRO A 337 -26.65 -35.17 6.56
CA PRO A 337 -25.76 -36.33 6.72
C PRO A 337 -24.38 -36.13 6.08
N HIS A 338 -24.25 -35.19 5.14
CA HIS A 338 -23.02 -34.93 4.41
C HIS A 338 -22.12 -33.89 5.07
N CYS A 339 -22.69 -32.74 5.47
CA CYS A 339 -21.92 -31.61 5.99
C CYS A 339 -22.18 -31.30 7.46
N GLY A 340 -23.15 -31.93 8.11
CA GLY A 340 -23.52 -31.64 9.50
C GLY A 340 -24.13 -30.25 9.72
N ALA A 341 -24.49 -29.55 8.65
CA ALA A 341 -25.22 -28.28 8.74
C ALA A 341 -26.63 -28.53 9.28
N LEU A 342 -27.12 -27.62 10.12
CA LEU A 342 -28.50 -27.60 10.58
C LEU A 342 -29.40 -27.24 9.39
N LEU A 343 -30.44 -28.03 9.16
CA LEU A 343 -31.35 -27.89 8.04
C LEU A 343 -32.63 -27.15 8.44
N VAL A 344 -32.95 -26.10 7.68
CA VAL A 344 -34.21 -25.35 7.77
C VAL A 344 -35.12 -25.81 6.63
N ARG A 345 -36.37 -26.14 6.96
CA ARG A 345 -37.36 -26.74 6.05
C ARG A 345 -38.39 -25.72 5.59
#